data_AF-A0A6J7IT48-F1
#
_entry.id   AF-A0A6J7IT48-F1
#
_cell.length_a   1.000
_cell.length_b   1.000
_cell.length_c   1.000
_cell.angle_alpha   90.00
_cell.angle_beta   90.00
_cell.angle_gamma   90.00
#
_symmetry.space_group_name_H-M   'P 1'
#
loop_
_entity.id
_entity.type
_entity.pdbx_description
1 polymer ?
#
loop_
_entity_poly.entity_id
_entity_poly.type
_entity_poly.pdbx_seq_one_letter_code
_entity_poly.pdbx_strand_id
1 'polypeptide(L)'
;MISWVPERSTELHDHAGSLGALTVLSGSLLEYRWAGTELKERHLDAGDQAAFPLGWVHDVMHDPASATTGPTLSVHAYSPPLTAMSYYEVTERATLRRTRSELTAEPEKATR
;
A
#
# COMPACT_ATOMS: atom_id res chain seq x y z
N MET A 1 -9.19 5.85 -6.70
CA MET A 1 -9.01 4.65 -7.55
C MET A 1 -7.60 4.67 -8.08
N ILE A 2 -6.91 3.54 -8.06
CA ILE A 2 -5.50 3.41 -8.46
C ILE A 2 -5.39 2.34 -9.55
N SER A 3 -4.53 2.59 -10.54
CA SER A 3 -4.15 1.61 -11.56
C SER A 3 -2.69 1.22 -11.38
N TRP A 4 -2.48 -0.08 -11.28
CA TRP A 4 -1.20 -0.73 -10.99
C TRP A 4 -0.65 -1.34 -12.27
N VAL A 5 0.63 -1.07 -12.54
CA VAL A 5 1.39 -1.69 -13.63
C VAL A 5 2.65 -2.35 -13.05
N PRO A 6 3.31 -3.28 -13.76
CA PRO A 6 4.41 -4.08 -13.19
C PRO A 6 5.53 -3.28 -12.52
N GLU A 7 5.82 -2.06 -12.98
CA GLU A 7 6.89 -1.21 -12.44
C GLU A 7 6.42 -0.31 -11.28
N ARG A 8 5.14 -0.38 -10.87
CA ARG A 8 4.55 0.50 -9.87
C ARG A 8 4.49 -0.14 -8.48
N SER A 9 5.14 0.50 -7.51
CA SER A 9 4.93 0.30 -6.07
C SER A 9 4.61 1.63 -5.39
N THR A 10 4.10 1.56 -4.17
CA THR A 10 3.81 2.75 -3.35
C THR A 10 4.97 3.18 -2.47
N GLU A 11 6.03 2.37 -2.41
CA GLU A 11 7.03 2.37 -1.34
C GLU A 11 6.40 2.07 0.04
N LEU A 12 7.22 1.64 1.00
CA LEU A 12 6.74 1.31 2.35
C LEU A 12 6.28 2.58 3.10
N HIS A 13 4.99 2.69 3.43
CA HIS A 13 4.40 3.92 3.98
C HIS A 13 3.26 3.70 4.99
N ASP A 14 2.92 4.74 5.76
CA ASP A 14 1.69 4.86 6.56
C ASP A 14 0.77 5.98 6.04
N HIS A 15 -0.45 6.05 6.59
CA HIS A 15 -1.46 7.08 6.28
C HIS A 15 -1.65 8.09 7.41
N ALA A 16 -0.59 8.30 8.21
CA ALA A 16 -0.56 9.18 9.37
C ALA A 16 -1.76 8.98 10.33
N GLY A 17 -2.68 9.94 10.40
CA GLY A 17 -3.85 9.92 11.29
C GLY A 17 -5.10 9.28 10.68
N SER A 18 -5.00 8.68 9.50
CA SER A 18 -6.15 8.12 8.78
C SER A 18 -6.20 6.60 8.93
N LEU A 19 -7.41 6.07 9.14
CA LEU A 19 -7.70 4.67 8.84
C LEU A 19 -7.87 4.54 7.33
N GLY A 20 -7.56 3.38 6.76
CA GLY A 20 -7.81 3.13 5.35
C GLY A 20 -8.42 1.74 5.09
N ALA A 21 -8.98 1.59 3.90
CA ALA A 21 -9.33 0.30 3.34
C ALA A 21 -9.17 0.31 1.83
N LEU A 22 -8.85 -0.84 1.24
CA LEU A 22 -8.88 -1.06 -0.21
C LEU A 22 -9.83 -2.19 -0.60
N THR A 23 -10.29 -2.15 -1.84
CA THR A 23 -10.92 -3.28 -2.53
C THR A 23 -10.28 -3.42 -3.92
N VAL A 24 -9.89 -4.64 -4.27
CA VAL A 24 -9.34 -4.96 -5.60
C VAL A 24 -10.50 -5.18 -6.56
N LEU A 25 -10.50 -4.42 -7.67
CA LEU A 25 -11.56 -4.47 -8.67
C LEU A 25 -11.23 -5.42 -9.82
N SER A 26 -9.95 -5.55 -10.17
CA SER A 26 -9.45 -6.42 -11.23
C SER A 26 -7.98 -6.75 -11.00
N GLY A 27 -7.52 -7.89 -11.53
CA GLY A 27 -6.16 -8.39 -11.33
C GLY A 27 -5.86 -8.75 -9.88
N SER A 28 -4.59 -8.65 -9.51
CA SER A 28 -4.10 -9.03 -8.18
C SER A 28 -3.04 -8.05 -7.70
N LEU A 29 -3.02 -7.83 -6.37
CA LEU A 29 -2.04 -7.01 -5.67
C LEU A 29 -1.21 -7.85 -4.72
N LEU A 30 0.04 -7.45 -4.56
CA LEU A 30 0.91 -7.86 -3.48
C LEU A 30 1.00 -6.71 -2.47
N GLU A 31 0.77 -7.03 -1.20
CA GLU A 31 1.02 -6.12 -0.08
C GLU A 31 2.14 -6.68 0.80
N TYR A 32 3.14 -5.85 1.07
CA TYR A 32 4.16 -6.09 2.10
C TYR A 32 3.88 -5.19 3.30
N ARG A 33 3.52 -5.78 4.43
CA ARG A 33 3.27 -5.06 5.69
C ARG A 33 4.37 -5.28 6.71
N TRP A 34 4.73 -4.25 7.45
CA TRP A 34 5.51 -4.40 8.67
C TRP A 34 4.73 -5.10 9.79
N ALA A 35 5.23 -6.24 10.25
CA ALA A 35 4.65 -7.05 11.32
C ALA A 35 5.35 -6.86 12.69
N GLY A 36 6.24 -5.86 12.81
CA GLY A 36 6.96 -5.55 14.06
C GLY A 36 8.43 -5.96 14.05
N THR A 37 8.76 -7.03 13.34
CA THR A 37 10.14 -7.56 13.19
C THR A 37 10.49 -7.91 11.75
N GLU A 38 9.51 -8.02 10.87
CA GLU A 38 9.69 -8.45 9.48
C GLU A 38 8.58 -7.87 8.60
N LEU A 39 8.79 -7.91 7.29
CA LEU A 39 7.71 -7.71 6.33
C LEU A 39 6.95 -9.03 6.16
N LYS A 40 5.63 -8.96 6.20
CA LYS A 40 4.74 -10.05 5.82
C LYS A 40 4.04 -9.73 4.53
N GLU A 41 4.06 -10.70 3.63
CA GLU A 41 3.41 -10.65 2.35
C GLU A 41 1.95 -11.09 2.45
N ARG A 42 1.10 -10.43 1.67
CA ARG A 42 -0.30 -10.80 1.45
C ARG A 42 -0.65 -10.60 -0.02
N HIS A 43 -1.23 -11.61 -0.64
CA HIS A 43 -1.87 -11.50 -1.94
C HIS A 43 -3.33 -11.05 -1.78
N LEU A 44 -3.81 -10.20 -2.69
CA LEU A 44 -5.18 -9.72 -2.76
C LEU A 44 -5.65 -9.82 -4.22
N ASP A 45 -6.59 -10.73 -4.48
CA ASP A 45 -7.17 -10.94 -5.81
C ASP A 45 -8.41 -10.06 -6.01
N ALA A 46 -8.88 -9.95 -7.25
CA ALA A 46 -10.13 -9.25 -7.56
C ALA A 46 -11.30 -9.73 -6.68
N GLY A 47 -11.95 -8.78 -6.01
CA GLY A 47 -13.00 -9.03 -5.01
C GLY A 47 -12.50 -8.96 -3.56
N ASP A 48 -11.20 -9.11 -3.32
CA ASP A 48 -10.64 -9.04 -1.97
C ASP A 48 -10.64 -7.61 -1.42
N GLN A 49 -10.71 -7.56 -0.09
CA GLN A 49 -10.74 -6.32 0.68
C GLN A 49 -9.74 -6.38 1.83
N ALA A 50 -9.16 -5.23 2.15
CA ALA A 50 -8.22 -5.10 3.24
C ALA A 50 -8.43 -3.78 3.97
N ALA A 51 -8.35 -3.81 5.30
CA ALA A 51 -8.34 -2.62 6.15
C ALA A 51 -6.94 -2.34 6.70
N PHE A 52 -6.64 -1.07 6.92
CA PHE A 52 -5.38 -0.55 7.44
C PHE A 52 -5.68 0.34 8.66
N PRO A 53 -5.47 -0.14 9.90
CA PRO A 53 -5.58 0.69 11.09
C PRO A 53 -4.44 1.71 11.21
N LEU A 54 -4.51 2.57 12.24
CA LEU A 54 -3.43 3.52 12.52
C LEU A 54 -2.08 2.82 12.70
N GLY A 55 -1.02 3.40 12.11
CA GLY A 55 0.32 2.84 12.14
C GLY A 55 0.51 1.59 11.27
N TRP A 56 -0.43 1.30 10.35
CA TRP A 56 -0.26 0.25 9.35
C TRP A 56 0.75 0.69 8.29
N VAL A 57 1.98 0.20 8.42
CA VAL A 57 3.05 0.48 7.47
C VAL A 57 3.09 -0.62 6.42
N HIS A 58 2.85 -0.28 5.16
CA HIS A 58 2.82 -1.25 4.05
C HIS A 58 3.32 -0.68 2.72
N ASP A 59 3.72 -1.56 1.81
CA ASP A 59 3.90 -1.27 0.39
C ASP A 59 2.91 -2.13 -0.40
N VAL A 60 2.21 -1.53 -1.35
CA VAL A 60 1.29 -2.20 -2.26
C VAL A 60 1.86 -2.12 -3.67
N MET A 61 1.80 -3.23 -4.41
CA MET A 61 2.28 -3.31 -5.79
C MET A 61 1.45 -4.27 -6.63
N HIS A 62 1.63 -4.17 -7.95
CA HIS A 62 1.09 -5.15 -8.88
C HIS A 62 1.68 -6.55 -8.61
N ASP A 63 0.83 -7.58 -8.54
CA ASP A 63 1.31 -8.97 -8.46
C ASP A 63 1.79 -9.46 -9.84
N PRO A 64 3.08 -9.73 -10.05
CA PRO A 64 3.61 -10.20 -11.34
C PRO A 64 3.08 -11.58 -11.74
N ALA A 65 2.54 -12.37 -10.81
CA ALA A 65 1.91 -13.66 -11.11
C ALA A 65 0.46 -13.51 -11.59
N SER A 66 -0.10 -12.30 -11.58
CA SER A 66 -1.45 -12.01 -12.06
C SER A 66 -1.61 -12.44 -13.53
N ALA A 67 -2.50 -13.40 -13.77
CA ALA A 67 -2.76 -13.95 -15.10
C ALA A 67 -3.70 -13.08 -15.96
N THR A 68 -4.23 -11.98 -15.42
CA THR A 68 -5.14 -11.09 -16.16
C THR A 68 -4.40 -10.22 -17.18
N THR A 69 -4.96 -10.12 -18.38
CA THR A 69 -4.46 -9.28 -19.48
C THR A 69 -4.86 -7.80 -19.39
N GLY A 70 -5.74 -7.44 -18.45
CA GLY A 70 -6.18 -6.07 -18.19
C GLY A 70 -5.45 -5.42 -17.00
N PRO A 71 -5.67 -4.12 -16.73
CA PRO A 71 -5.01 -3.46 -15.61
C PRO A 71 -5.47 -4.04 -14.27
N THR A 72 -4.53 -4.14 -13.32
CA THR A 72 -4.90 -4.31 -11.92
C THR A 72 -5.42 -2.97 -11.39
N LEU A 73 -6.60 -2.99 -10.75
CA LEU A 73 -7.28 -1.79 -10.27
C LEU A 73 -7.71 -1.97 -8.81
N SER A 74 -7.61 -0.90 -8.02
CA SER A 74 -8.16 -0.86 -6.66
C SER A 74 -8.89 0.46 -6.37
N VAL A 75 -9.86 0.40 -5.47
CA VAL A 75 -10.45 1.58 -4.83
C VAL A 75 -9.98 1.64 -3.39
N HIS A 76 -9.58 2.83 -2.93
CA HIS A 76 -9.11 3.08 -1.58
C HIS A 76 -10.02 4.14 -0.94
N ALA A 77 -10.30 3.99 0.35
CA ALA A 77 -11.06 4.94 1.15
C ALA A 77 -10.35 5.20 2.48
N TYR A 78 -10.34 6.45 2.93
CA TYR A 78 -9.65 6.88 4.14
C TYR A 78 -10.55 7.71 5.04
N SER A 79 -10.47 7.50 6.35
CA SER A 79 -11.21 8.28 7.35
C SER A 79 -10.40 8.48 8.65
N PRO A 80 -10.24 9.72 9.14
CA PRO A 80 -10.55 10.99 8.47
C PRO A 80 -9.84 11.11 7.10
N PRO A 81 -10.18 12.11 6.26
CA PRO A 81 -9.52 12.30 4.98
C PRO A 81 -7.99 12.32 5.14
N LEU A 82 -7.29 11.73 4.18
CA LEU A 82 -5.84 11.69 4.16
C LEU A 82 -5.29 13.13 4.18
N THR A 83 -4.29 13.36 5.03
CA THR A 83 -3.62 14.66 5.16
C THR A 83 -2.11 14.55 5.01
N ALA A 84 -1.56 13.37 5.27
CA ALA A 84 -0.16 13.09 5.11
C ALA A 84 0.07 11.58 4.93
N MET A 85 1.19 11.25 4.30
CA MET A 85 1.77 9.92 4.29
C MET A 85 3.21 10.00 4.78
N SER A 86 3.68 8.97 5.45
CA SER A 86 5.09 8.87 5.81
C SER A 86 5.70 7.59 5.30
N TYR A 87 6.94 7.70 4.83
CA TYR A 87 7.65 6.63 4.17
C TYR A 87 8.76 6.11 5.05
N TYR A 88 9.06 4.83 4.87
CA TYR A 88 9.95 4.08 5.76
C TYR A 88 10.90 3.20 4.99
N GLU A 89 12.00 2.86 5.64
CA GLU A 89 12.83 1.72 5.29
C GLU A 89 12.88 0.74 6.46
N VAL A 90 13.10 -0.54 6.15
CA VAL A 90 13.48 -1.54 7.15
C VAL A 90 15.00 -1.49 7.31
N THR A 91 15.46 -1.22 8.53
CA THR A 91 16.90 -1.17 8.83
C THR A 91 17.48 -2.57 9.01
N GLU A 92 18.81 -2.68 8.99
CA GLU A 92 19.56 -3.91 9.28
C GLU A 92 19.23 -4.52 10.66
N ARG A 93 18.70 -3.72 11.59
CA ARG A 93 18.31 -4.17 12.94
C ARG A 93 16.84 -4.58 13.04
N ALA A 94 16.16 -4.79 11.91
CA ALA A 94 14.74 -5.14 11.85
C ALA A 94 13.86 -4.12 12.58
N THR A 95 14.09 -2.83 12.31
CA THR A 95 13.23 -1.73 12.79
C THR A 95 12.84 -0.84 11.63
N LEU A 96 11.71 -0.14 11.76
CA LEU A 96 11.34 0.91 10.81
C LEU A 96 12.08 2.22 11.10
N ARG A 97 12.65 2.81 10.05
CA ARG A 97 13.15 4.20 10.07
C ARG A 97 12.32 5.04 9.11
N ARG A 98 11.67 6.08 9.62
CA ARG A 98 10.96 7.06 8.78
C ARG A 98 11.97 7.83 7.96
N THR A 99 11.83 7.83 6.64
CA THR A 99 12.75 8.48 5.69
C THR A 99 12.24 9.86 5.27
N ARG A 100 10.92 10.00 5.05
CA ARG A 100 10.26 11.27 4.73
C ARG A 100 8.79 11.26 5.13
N SER A 101 8.18 12.44 5.12
CA SER A 101 6.73 12.62 5.22
C SER A 101 6.27 13.62 4.16
N GLU A 102 5.13 13.34 3.55
CA GLU A 102 4.55 14.15 2.50
C GLU A 102 3.13 14.56 2.90
N LEU A 103 2.82 15.85 2.80
CA LEU A 103 1.46 16.35 2.95
C LEU A 103 0.69 16.08 1.66
N THR A 104 -0.41 15.34 1.76
CA THR A 104 -1.22 14.96 0.59
C THR A 104 -2.67 14.76 0.98
N ALA A 105 -3.57 15.18 0.10
CA ALA A 105 -4.99 14.81 0.13
C ALA A 105 -5.32 13.66 -0.84
N GLU A 106 -4.39 13.35 -1.74
CA GLU A 106 -4.51 12.26 -2.69
C GLU A 106 -3.88 10.99 -2.13
N PRO A 107 -4.50 9.82 -2.34
CA PRO A 107 -3.91 8.55 -1.97
C PRO A 107 -2.66 8.25 -2.79
N GLU A 108 -1.95 7.20 -2.38
CA GLU A 108 -0.70 6.69 -2.97
C GLU A 108 -0.57 6.99 -4.47
N LYS A 109 0.38 7.86 -4.82
CA LYS A 109 0.81 8.00 -6.21
C LYS A 109 1.82 6.90 -6.45
N ALA A 110 1.42 5.90 -7.23
CA ALA A 110 2.34 4.86 -7.65
C ALA A 110 3.58 5.50 -8.32
N THR A 111 4.73 5.31 -7.69
CA THR A 111 6.01 5.82 -8.18
C THR A 111 6.48 4.91 -9.33
N ARG A 112 7.23 5.47 -10.28
CA ARG A 112 7.83 4.71 -11.40
C ARG A 112 9.06 3.93 -10.95
#